data_AF-A0A317Z8K9-F1
#
_entry.id   AF-A0A317Z8K9-F1
#
_cell.length_a   1.000
_cell.length_b   1.000
_cell.length_c   1.000
_cell.angle_alpha   90.00
_cell.angle_beta   90.00
_cell.angle_gamma   90.00
#
_symmetry.space_group_name_H-M   'P 1'
#
loop_
_entity.id
_entity.type
_entity.pdbx_description
1 polymer ?
#
loop_
_entity_poly.entity_id
_entity_poly.type
_entity_poly.pdbx_seq_one_letter_code
_entity_poly.pdbx_strand_id
1 'polypeptide(L)'
;DSYQSDKLFVVSAISQGILIILLSYNSSMILYFIVMFLLGACITAFNIPFSIILQSKVPIKAIGKAKSHIISISTIFSAILYVLSSFLVRYMDISHVYLIFPILGLLTLAVYKFRGKIKFGM
;
A
#
# COMPACT_ATOMS: atom_id res chain seq x y z
N ASP A 1 -8.40 10.93 -18.06
CA ASP A 1 -7.77 11.32 -16.79
C ASP A 1 -6.86 10.27 -16.11
N SER A 2 -6.04 9.50 -16.85
CA SER A 2 -5.08 8.55 -16.22
C SER A 2 -4.06 9.25 -15.30
N TYR A 3 -3.71 10.50 -15.61
CA TYR A 3 -2.73 11.29 -14.85
C TYR A 3 -3.24 11.73 -13.47
N GLN A 4 -4.54 12.06 -13.35
CA GLN A 4 -5.15 12.36 -12.05
C GLN A 4 -5.27 11.09 -11.20
N SER A 5 -5.61 9.95 -11.80
CA SER A 5 -5.65 8.66 -11.10
C SER A 5 -4.29 8.23 -10.56
N ASP A 6 -3.19 8.42 -11.31
CA ASP A 6 -1.83 8.15 -10.82
C ASP A 6 -1.46 9.03 -9.62
N LYS A 7 -1.83 10.31 -9.64
CA LYS A 7 -1.60 11.22 -8.49
C LYS A 7 -2.38 10.78 -7.25
N LEU A 8 -3.67 10.47 -7.42
CA LEU A 8 -4.52 10.00 -6.33
C LEU A 8 -4.00 8.67 -5.75
N PHE A 9 -3.57 7.75 -6.61
CA PHE A 9 -2.94 6.49 -6.20
C PHE A 9 -1.71 6.72 -5.30
N VAL A 10 -0.80 7.61 -5.73
CA VAL A 10 0.41 7.94 -4.97
C VAL A 10 0.07 8.63 -3.64
N VAL A 11 -0.84 9.59 -3.65
CA VAL A 11 -1.26 10.32 -2.44
C VAL A 11 -1.90 9.36 -1.44
N SER A 12 -2.84 8.50 -1.87
CA SER A 12 -3.47 7.52 -0.98
C SER A 12 -2.46 6.53 -0.39
N ALA A 13 -1.47 6.08 -1.18
CA ALA A 13 -0.42 5.19 -0.70
C ALA A 13 0.51 5.87 0.32
N ILE A 14 0.90 7.14 0.08
CA ILE A 14 1.71 7.92 1.04
C ILE A 14 0.92 8.14 2.34
N SER A 15 -0.36 8.51 2.26
CA SER A 15 -1.20 8.72 3.43
C SER A 15 -1.34 7.45 4.27
N GLN A 16 -1.47 6.28 3.65
CA GLN A 16 -1.47 5.00 4.39
C GLN A 16 -0.15 4.80 5.16
N GLY A 17 1.00 5.06 4.52
CA GLY A 17 2.30 4.95 5.17
C GLY A 17 2.45 5.90 6.37
N ILE A 18 2.06 7.16 6.21
CA ILE A 18 2.11 8.17 7.29
C ILE A 18 1.21 7.76 8.46
N LEU A 19 0.00 7.27 8.19
CA LEU A 19 -0.94 6.86 9.24
C LEU A 19 -0.42 5.63 10.02
N ILE A 20 0.21 4.66 9.35
CA ILE A 20 0.83 3.51 10.04
C ILE A 20 2.03 3.95 10.89
N ILE A 21 2.86 4.89 10.38
CA ILE A 21 3.95 5.48 11.18
C ILE A 21 3.36 6.18 12.41
N LEU A 22 2.26 6.91 12.26
CA LEU A 22 1.60 7.59 13.36
C LEU A 22 1.03 6.61 14.41
N LEU A 23 0.55 5.43 13.99
CA LEU A 23 0.17 4.36 14.91
C LEU A 23 1.36 3.83 15.73
N SER A 24 2.55 3.77 15.15
CA SER A 24 3.74 3.27 15.83
C SER A 24 4.15 4.13 17.04
N TYR A 25 3.87 5.44 17.02
CA TYR A 25 4.30 6.38 18.05
C TYR A 25 3.23 6.68 19.10
N ASN A 26 1.98 6.28 18.87
CA ASN A 26 0.86 6.65 19.73
C ASN A 26 0.41 5.47 20.60
N SER A 27 0.38 5.69 21.91
CA SER A 27 -0.09 4.71 22.90
C SER A 27 -1.57 4.91 23.29
N SER A 28 -2.24 5.95 22.78
CA SER A 28 -3.64 6.26 23.11
C SER A 28 -4.60 5.42 22.27
N MET A 29 -5.49 4.69 22.95
CA MET A 29 -6.51 3.84 22.32
C MET A 29 -7.47 4.63 21.42
N ILE A 30 -7.83 5.87 21.80
CA ILE A 30 -8.73 6.73 21.01
C ILE A 30 -8.07 7.10 19.68
N LEU A 31 -6.79 7.50 19.71
CA LEU A 31 -6.01 7.79 18.51
C LEU A 31 -5.88 6.56 17.62
N TYR A 32 -5.71 5.37 18.21
CA TYR A 32 -5.65 4.13 17.45
C TYR A 32 -6.92 3.89 16.61
N PHE A 33 -8.11 4.08 17.19
CA PHE A 33 -9.38 3.94 16.45
C PHE A 33 -9.54 5.00 15.35
N ILE A 34 -9.23 6.26 15.65
CA ILE A 34 -9.31 7.35 14.67
C ILE A 34 -8.39 7.06 13.47
N VAL A 35 -7.16 6.65 13.74
CA VAL A 35 -6.18 6.36 12.69
C VAL A 35 -6.55 5.11 11.90
N MET A 36 -7.08 4.06 12.55
CA MET A 36 -7.60 2.88 11.87
C MET A 36 -8.79 3.21 10.95
N PHE A 37 -9.69 4.10 11.38
CA PHE A 37 -10.79 4.57 10.55
C PHE A 37 -10.27 5.35 9.32
N LEU A 38 -9.34 6.28 9.54
CA LEU A 38 -8.67 7.03 8.45
C LEU A 38 -7.92 6.10 7.49
N LEU A 39 -7.26 5.06 8.01
CA LEU A 39 -6.60 4.04 7.19
C LEU A 39 -7.60 3.32 6.28
N GLY A 40 -8.75 2.90 6.81
CA GLY A 40 -9.82 2.30 6.01
C GLY A 40 -10.31 3.22 4.88
N ALA A 41 -10.47 4.51 5.17
CA ALA A 41 -10.82 5.51 4.17
C ALA A 41 -9.73 5.66 3.10
N CYS A 42 -8.45 5.71 3.49
CA CYS A 42 -7.32 5.78 2.55
C CYS A 42 -7.16 4.53 1.69
N ILE A 43 -7.43 3.33 2.21
CA ILE A 43 -7.43 2.08 1.45
C ILE A 43 -8.55 2.09 0.41
N THR A 44 -9.74 2.56 0.79
CA THR A 44 -10.87 2.68 -0.14
C THR A 44 -10.57 3.69 -1.24
N ALA A 45 -10.02 4.85 -0.88
CA ALA A 45 -9.58 5.88 -1.82
C ALA A 45 -8.45 5.40 -2.75
N PHE A 46 -7.64 4.44 -2.33
CA PHE A 46 -6.60 3.82 -3.16
C PHE A 46 -7.18 2.83 -4.19
N ASN A 47 -8.23 2.08 -3.83
CA ASN A 47 -8.77 1.03 -4.68
C ASN A 47 -9.40 1.58 -5.99
N ILE A 48 -10.02 2.76 -5.92
CA ILE A 48 -10.65 3.43 -7.06
C ILE A 48 -9.62 3.75 -8.17
N PRO A 49 -8.57 4.57 -7.92
CA PRO A 49 -7.56 4.87 -8.94
C PRO A 49 -6.78 3.63 -9.35
N PHE A 50 -6.54 2.67 -8.45
CA PHE A 50 -5.91 1.40 -8.81
C PHE A 50 -6.72 0.64 -9.86
N SER A 51 -8.04 0.51 -9.67
CA SER A 51 -8.90 -0.14 -10.66
C SER A 51 -8.88 0.60 -11.99
N ILE A 52 -8.87 1.94 -12.00
CA ILE A 52 -8.80 2.75 -13.23
C ILE A 52 -7.47 2.51 -13.97
N ILE A 53 -6.34 2.54 -13.26
CA ILE A 53 -5.00 2.29 -13.82
C ILE A 53 -4.90 0.85 -14.35
N LEU A 54 -5.50 -0.12 -13.68
CA LEU A 54 -5.51 -1.52 -14.13
C LEU A 54 -6.33 -1.68 -15.41
N GLN A 55 -7.51 -1.06 -15.47
CA GLN A 55 -8.37 -1.10 -16.66
C GLN A 55 -7.74 -0.42 -17.87
N SER A 56 -6.89 0.60 -17.68
CA SER A 56 -6.17 1.24 -18.79
C SER A 56 -5.02 0.40 -19.36
N LYS A 57 -4.52 -0.58 -18.60
CA LYS A 57 -3.37 -1.43 -18.98
C LYS A 57 -3.75 -2.85 -19.39
N VAL A 58 -4.97 -3.31 -19.10
CA VAL A 58 -5.42 -4.69 -19.33
C VAL A 58 -6.63 -4.71 -20.26
N PRO A 59 -6.65 -5.56 -21.31
CA PRO A 59 -7.79 -5.67 -22.21
C PRO A 59 -9.04 -6.17 -21.48
N ILE A 60 -10.21 -5.60 -21.82
CA ILE A 60 -11.50 -5.78 -21.12
C ILE A 60 -11.85 -7.24 -20.83
N LYS A 61 -11.57 -8.14 -21.77
CA LYS A 61 -11.83 -9.59 -21.64
C LYS A 61 -11.00 -10.29 -20.55
N ALA A 62 -9.88 -9.70 -20.13
CA ALA A 62 -8.97 -10.26 -19.13
C ALA A 62 -8.97 -9.51 -17.79
N ILE A 63 -9.73 -8.41 -17.65
CA ILE A 63 -9.73 -7.57 -16.43
C ILE A 63 -10.17 -8.36 -15.20
N GLY A 64 -11.19 -9.22 -15.33
CA GLY A 64 -11.64 -10.07 -14.22
C GLY A 64 -10.56 -11.02 -13.71
N LYS A 65 -9.85 -11.70 -14.64
CA LYS A 65 -8.72 -12.59 -14.30
C LYS A 65 -7.54 -11.81 -13.71
N ALA A 66 -7.20 -10.65 -14.29
CA ALA A 66 -6.13 -9.80 -13.78
C ALA A 66 -6.40 -9.31 -12.35
N LYS A 67 -7.63 -8.85 -12.05
CA LYS A 67 -8.04 -8.50 -10.69
C LYS A 67 -7.90 -9.67 -9.73
N SER A 68 -8.38 -10.85 -10.12
CA SER A 68 -8.28 -12.06 -9.29
C SER A 68 -6.82 -12.45 -9.00
N HIS A 69 -5.93 -12.43 -10.00
CA HIS A 69 -4.50 -12.71 -9.80
C HIS A 69 -3.84 -11.69 -8.88
N ILE A 70 -4.13 -10.40 -9.03
CA ILE A 70 -3.60 -9.35 -8.17
C ILE A 70 -4.06 -9.54 -6.72
N ILE A 71 -5.34 -9.86 -6.51
CA ILE A 71 -5.88 -10.13 -5.18
C ILE A 71 -5.16 -11.35 -4.58
N SER A 72 -5.02 -12.43 -5.34
CA SER A 72 -4.32 -13.64 -4.88
C SER A 72 -2.87 -13.38 -4.50
N ILE A 73 -2.12 -12.66 -5.33
CA ILE A 73 -0.73 -12.26 -5.03
C ILE A 73 -0.68 -11.40 -3.77
N SER A 74 -1.61 -10.45 -3.63
CA SER A 74 -1.71 -9.59 -2.44
C SER A 74 -2.00 -10.41 -1.17
N THR A 75 -2.89 -11.40 -1.24
CA THR A 75 -3.20 -12.29 -0.12
C THR A 75 -2.00 -13.15 0.27
N ILE A 76 -1.30 -13.74 -0.68
CA ILE A 76 -0.08 -14.53 -0.42
C ILE A 76 0.98 -13.64 0.22
N PHE A 77 1.19 -12.45 -0.33
CA PHE A 77 2.16 -11.51 0.20
C PHE A 77 1.80 -11.06 1.62
N SER A 78 0.52 -10.76 1.88
CA SER A 78 0.00 -10.44 3.22
C SER A 78 0.25 -11.58 4.21
N ALA A 79 0.02 -12.84 3.82
CA ALA A 79 0.30 -14.00 4.66
C ALA A 79 1.81 -14.13 4.99
N ILE A 80 2.68 -13.93 4.01
CA ILE A 80 4.14 -13.93 4.21
C ILE A 80 4.55 -12.81 5.17
N LEU A 81 4.05 -11.59 4.96
CA LEU A 81 4.34 -10.45 5.83
C LEU A 81 3.80 -10.64 7.25
N TYR A 82 2.67 -11.32 7.40
CA TYR A 82 2.10 -11.65 8.72
C TYR A 82 2.96 -12.66 9.48
N VAL A 83 3.44 -13.71 8.80
CA VAL A 83 4.38 -14.66 9.42
C VAL A 83 5.69 -13.95 9.77
N LEU A 84 6.20 -13.10 8.89
CA LEU A 84 7.40 -12.31 9.12
C LEU A 84 7.23 -11.34 10.30
N SER A 85 6.09 -10.65 10.40
CA SER A 85 5.81 -9.73 11.52
C SER A 85 5.74 -10.48 12.85
N SER A 86 5.06 -11.63 12.88
CA SER A 86 4.99 -12.50 14.06
C SER A 86 6.37 -12.97 14.52
N PHE A 87 7.27 -13.29 13.58
CA PHE A 87 8.65 -13.64 13.89
C PHE A 87 9.45 -12.43 14.43
N LEU A 88 9.32 -11.26 13.81
CA LEU A 88 10.04 -10.03 14.19
C LEU A 88 9.66 -9.54 15.60
N VAL A 89 8.40 -9.66 16.00
CA VAL A 89 7.93 -9.27 17.35
C VAL A 89 8.60 -10.10 18.47
N ARG A 90 9.20 -11.26 18.16
CA ARG A 90 9.99 -12.03 19.14
C ARG A 90 11.35 -11.40 19.46
N TYR A 91 11.87 -10.55 18.57
CA TYR A 91 13.21 -9.97 18.67
C TYR A 91 13.20 -8.44 18.76
N MET A 92 12.06 -7.79 18.49
CA MET A 92 11.93 -6.34 18.45
C MET A 92 10.58 -5.90 19.03
N ASP A 93 10.54 -4.73 19.65
CA ASP A 93 9.29 -4.15 20.12
C ASP A 93 8.31 -3.90 18.97
N ILE A 94 7.02 -4.07 19.26
CA ILE A 94 5.95 -3.98 18.28
C ILE A 94 5.92 -2.61 17.55
N SER A 95 6.32 -1.53 18.23
CA SER A 95 6.48 -0.21 17.62
C SER A 95 7.50 -0.23 16.49
N HIS A 96 8.67 -0.84 16.67
CA HIS A 96 9.68 -0.92 15.61
C HIS A 96 9.20 -1.77 14.44
N VAL A 97 8.46 -2.85 14.73
CA VAL A 97 7.85 -3.70 13.70
C VAL A 97 6.83 -2.91 12.85
N TYR A 98 6.02 -2.05 13.47
CA TYR A 98 5.09 -1.15 12.77
C TYR A 98 5.79 -0.13 11.86
N LEU A 99 7.06 0.21 12.08
CA LEU A 99 7.80 1.13 11.22
C LEU A 99 8.39 0.46 9.98
N ILE A 100 8.79 -0.81 10.07
CA ILE A 100 9.46 -1.52 8.97
C ILE A 100 8.55 -1.63 7.73
N PHE A 101 7.29 -2.01 7.92
CA PHE A 101 6.32 -2.21 6.83
C PHE A 101 5.95 -0.94 6.04
N PRO A 102 5.60 0.21 6.66
CA PRO A 102 5.31 1.42 5.92
C PRO A 102 6.56 1.97 5.22
N ILE A 103 7.76 1.81 5.80
CA ILE A 103 9.01 2.20 5.13
C ILE A 103 9.22 1.38 3.86
N LEU A 104 9.05 0.04 3.92
CA LEU A 104 9.10 -0.84 2.75
C LEU A 104 8.05 -0.47 1.69
N GLY A 105 6.82 -0.16 2.13
CA GLY A 105 5.74 0.29 1.24
C GLY A 105 6.06 1.60 0.53
N LEU A 106 6.58 2.59 1.25
CA LEU A 106 6.99 3.88 0.69
C LEU A 106 8.20 3.73 -0.25
N LEU A 107 9.14 2.84 0.06
CA LEU A 107 10.29 2.55 -0.80
C LEU A 107 9.83 1.89 -2.11
N THR A 108 8.87 0.96 -2.04
CA THR A 108 8.25 0.36 -3.23
C THR A 108 7.52 1.41 -4.07
N LEU A 109 6.82 2.35 -3.44
CA LEU A 109 6.16 3.47 -4.12
C LEU A 109 7.16 4.43 -4.76
N ALA A 110 8.29 4.68 -4.09
CA ALA A 110 9.39 5.46 -4.66
C ALA A 110 9.92 4.77 -5.92
N VAL A 111 10.21 3.47 -5.85
CA VAL A 111 10.62 2.67 -7.02
C VAL A 111 9.57 2.77 -8.13
N TYR A 112 8.28 2.63 -7.83
CA TYR A 112 7.20 2.79 -8.82
C TYR A 112 7.25 4.16 -9.52
N LYS A 113 7.35 5.25 -8.75
CA LYS A 113 7.40 6.62 -9.26
C LYS A 113 8.67 6.90 -10.07
N PHE A 114 9.81 6.38 -9.62
CA PHE A 114 11.09 6.56 -10.30
C PHE A 114 11.21 5.68 -11.56
N ARG A 115 10.63 4.48 -11.58
CA ARG A 115 10.62 3.62 -12.77
C ARG A 115 9.83 4.25 -13.93
N GLY A 116 8.85 5.10 -13.64
CA GLY A 116 8.16 5.92 -14.65
C GLY A 116 9.00 7.06 -15.25
N LYS A 117 10.04 7.53 -14.54
CA LYS A 117 11.03 8.50 -15.05
C LYS A 117 12.20 7.83 -15.77
N ILE A 118 12.51 6.58 -15.43
CA ILE A 118 13.50 5.75 -16.13
C ILE A 118 12.81 5.10 -17.35
N LYS A 119 12.26 5.92 -18.24
CA LYS A 119 12.29 5.54 -19.66
C LYS A 119 13.71 5.87 -20.11
N PHE A 120 14.56 4.85 -20.03
CA PHE A 120 15.84 4.84 -20.71
C PHE A 120 15.63 5.38 -22.13
N GLY A 121 16.46 6.35 -22.51
CA GLY A 121 16.74 6.55 -23.92
C GLY A 121 17.22 5.22 -24.49
N MET A 122 16.35 4.61 -25.28
CA MET A 122 16.66 3.76 -26.41
C MET A 122 15.81 4.28 -27.56
#